data_AF-A0A813IGE0-F1
#
_entry.id   AF-A0A813IGE0-F1
#
_cell.length_a   1.000
_cell.length_b   1.000
_cell.length_c   1.000
_cell.angle_alpha   90.00
_cell.angle_beta   90.00
_cell.angle_gamma   90.00
#
_symmetry.space_group_name_H-M   'P 1'
#
loop_
_entity.id
_entity.type
_entity.pdbx_description
1 polymer ?
#
loop_
_entity_poly.entity_id
_entity_poly.type
_entity_poly.pdbx_seq_one_letter_code
_entity_poly.pdbx_strand_id
1 'polypeptide(L)'
;MAARQRGTQWTEEGVSSKLCWLASDDRKGNSSRSTSLPPALFSQMIAPFLHFDGPMPGQLYVLGGRDNAQNPLDVVEMFDAWHGRWVTCPAMTVRRAGCAAAALPDGRLLVAGGYDEKGIVGGVLGSCEVFDPASQVWSRNCAGLRRARWGHGCAELGGLVYAVGGCALIAGSIPREELMETLRACEVYDPSADTWSPAASLNVARAGARLVAIAGG
;
A
#
# COMPACT_ATOMS: atom_id res chain seq x y z
N MET A 1 -10.49 50.14 20.79
CA MET A 1 -9.54 49.10 21.23
C MET A 1 -9.76 47.88 20.34
N ALA A 2 -8.85 47.63 19.40
CA ALA A 2 -8.94 46.48 18.51
C ALA A 2 -8.41 45.24 19.25
N ALA A 3 -9.26 44.20 19.35
CA ALA A 3 -8.87 42.92 19.92
C ALA A 3 -7.86 42.25 18.98
N ARG A 4 -6.62 42.15 19.45
CA ARG A 4 -5.53 41.45 18.77
C ARG A 4 -5.82 39.95 18.87
N GLN A 5 -6.32 39.35 17.78
CA GLN A 5 -6.41 37.89 17.67
C GLN A 5 -5.00 37.32 17.83
N ARG A 6 -4.74 36.61 18.94
CA ARG A 6 -3.55 35.80 19.10
C ARG A 6 -3.74 34.57 18.20
N GLY A 7 -3.17 34.61 17.01
CA GLY A 7 -3.03 33.41 16.17
C GLY A 7 -2.32 32.33 16.99
N THR A 8 -2.97 31.19 17.12
CA THR A 8 -2.43 30.00 17.79
C THR A 8 -1.18 29.55 17.05
N GLN A 9 -0.04 29.69 17.72
CA GLN A 9 1.32 29.45 17.22
C GLN A 9 1.66 27.96 16.99
N TRP A 10 0.64 27.09 16.90
CA TRP A 10 0.77 25.63 16.84
C TRP A 10 0.60 25.06 15.43
N THR A 11 0.32 25.90 14.43
CA THR A 11 0.02 25.47 13.05
C THR A 11 1.25 25.45 12.16
N GLU A 12 2.41 25.04 12.67
CA GLU A 12 3.50 24.66 11.76
C GLU A 12 3.23 23.24 11.26
N GLU A 13 2.94 23.12 9.96
CA GLU A 13 2.62 21.87 9.26
C GLU A 13 3.65 20.75 9.53
N GLY A 14 4.91 21.12 9.73
CA GLY A 14 6.01 20.22 10.09
C GLY A 14 6.00 19.71 11.54
N VAL A 15 5.44 20.46 12.49
CA VAL A 15 5.33 20.05 13.91
C VAL A 15 4.17 19.09 14.11
N SER A 16 3.04 19.37 13.46
CA SER A 16 1.86 18.46 13.46
C SER A 16 2.25 17.09 12.91
N SER A 17 2.91 17.06 11.76
CA SER A 17 3.35 15.81 11.13
C SER A 17 4.26 15.00 12.06
N LYS A 18 5.30 15.61 12.65
CA LYS A 18 6.21 14.91 13.57
C LYS A 18 5.51 14.37 14.82
N LEU A 19 4.52 15.08 15.36
CA LEU A 19 3.70 14.60 16.47
C LEU A 19 2.84 13.41 16.05
N CYS A 20 2.24 13.45 14.85
CA CYS A 20 1.50 12.32 14.28
C CYS A 20 2.42 11.09 14.09
N TRP A 21 3.66 11.29 13.65
CA TRP A 21 4.67 10.23 13.56
C TRP A 21 5.02 9.60 14.90
N LEU A 22 5.34 10.44 15.90
CA LEU A 22 5.62 10.00 17.28
C LEU A 22 4.43 9.22 17.88
N ALA A 23 3.22 9.69 17.64
CA ALA A 23 1.99 9.03 18.03
C ALA A 23 1.80 7.64 17.39
N SER A 24 2.12 7.52 16.09
CA SER A 24 2.05 6.24 15.37
C SER A 24 3.11 5.25 15.89
N ASP A 25 4.31 5.73 16.20
CA ASP A 25 5.40 4.91 16.74
C ASP A 25 5.14 4.43 18.17
N ASP A 26 4.55 5.27 19.03
CA ASP A 26 4.16 4.89 20.40
C ASP A 26 3.16 3.72 20.39
N ARG A 27 2.21 3.74 19.44
CA ARG A 27 1.24 2.65 19.24
C ARG A 27 1.89 1.32 18.81
N LYS A 28 3.02 1.37 18.11
CA LYS A 28 3.77 0.18 17.70
C LYS A 28 4.62 -0.42 18.82
N GLY A 29 4.71 0.24 19.99
CA GLY A 29 5.49 -0.24 21.15
C GLY A 29 7.01 -0.14 20.96
N ASN A 30 7.49 0.63 19.97
CA ASN A 30 8.86 0.54 19.48
C ASN A 30 9.83 1.58 20.08
N SER A 31 9.66 1.96 21.35
CA SER A 31 10.60 2.90 21.99
C SER A 31 11.25 2.30 23.23
N SER A 32 12.57 2.42 23.28
CA SER A 32 13.40 2.25 24.49
C SER A 32 13.13 3.33 25.55
N ARG A 33 12.03 4.09 25.43
CA ARG A 33 11.59 5.12 26.35
C ARG A 33 10.28 4.72 27.02
N SER A 34 10.26 5.00 28.32
CA SER A 34 9.18 4.83 29.29
C SER A 34 7.78 5.06 28.73
N THR A 35 6.90 4.08 29.00
CA THR A 35 5.43 4.18 29.13
C THR A 35 4.71 5.01 28.06
N SER A 36 4.09 4.32 27.10
CA SER A 36 3.08 4.89 26.21
C SER A 36 2.06 5.74 26.98
N LEU A 37 1.65 6.86 26.41
CA LEU A 37 0.67 7.73 27.07
C LEU A 37 -0.63 6.95 27.35
N PRO A 38 -1.29 7.15 28.51
CA PRO A 38 -2.57 6.51 28.78
C PRO A 38 -3.56 6.81 27.65
N PRO A 39 -4.29 5.80 27.10
CA PRO A 39 -5.13 5.98 25.93
C PRO A 39 -6.14 7.13 26.02
N ALA A 40 -6.66 7.39 27.22
CA ALA A 40 -7.58 8.49 27.49
C ALA A 40 -6.91 9.88 27.40
N LEU A 41 -5.67 9.99 27.87
CA LEU A 41 -4.91 11.25 27.85
C LEU A 41 -4.52 11.59 26.41
N PHE A 42 -4.13 10.57 25.65
CA PHE A 42 -3.84 10.71 24.24
C PHE A 42 -5.08 11.06 23.40
N SER A 43 -6.20 10.33 23.59
CA SER A 43 -7.46 10.55 22.85
C SER A 43 -8.15 11.87 23.18
N GLN A 44 -8.03 12.37 24.42
CA GLN A 44 -8.75 13.58 24.86
C GLN A 44 -7.92 14.85 24.72
N MET A 45 -6.60 14.78 24.89
CA MET A 45 -5.75 15.98 24.96
C MET A 45 -4.84 16.20 23.77
N ILE A 46 -4.54 15.16 22.98
CA ILE A 46 -3.57 15.24 21.87
C ILE A 46 -4.24 14.94 20.54
N ALA A 47 -5.03 13.87 20.46
CA ALA A 47 -5.81 13.47 19.29
C ALA A 47 -6.54 14.60 18.58
N PRO A 48 -7.29 15.49 19.28
CA PRO A 48 -8.10 16.50 18.63
C PRO A 48 -7.27 17.61 17.96
N PHE A 49 -5.96 17.65 18.23
CA PHE A 49 -5.03 18.62 17.68
C PHE A 49 -4.12 18.02 16.61
N LEU A 50 -4.05 16.69 16.50
CA LEU A 50 -3.32 16.03 15.42
C LEU A 50 -4.12 16.21 14.12
N HIS A 51 -3.45 16.58 13.04
CA HIS A 51 -4.06 16.68 11.72
C HIS A 51 -3.36 15.69 10.79
N PHE A 52 -4.05 14.62 10.42
CA PHE A 52 -3.56 13.61 9.47
C PHE A 52 -3.96 14.01 8.05
N ASP A 53 -3.59 15.23 7.63
CA ASP A 53 -3.97 15.79 6.32
C ASP A 53 -3.11 15.25 5.17
N GLY A 54 -2.37 14.17 5.39
CA GLY A 54 -1.52 13.56 4.38
C GLY A 54 -1.09 12.13 4.71
N PRO A 55 -0.44 11.47 3.74
CA PRO A 55 0.03 10.10 3.88
C PRO A 55 0.96 9.91 5.08
N MET A 56 0.73 8.85 5.85
CA MET A 56 1.62 8.37 6.92
C MET A 56 1.69 6.84 6.99
N PRO A 57 2.81 6.23 7.41
CA PRO A 57 2.92 4.79 7.51
C PRO A 57 2.13 4.25 8.69
N GLY A 58 1.84 2.95 8.63
CA GLY A 58 1.04 2.26 9.64
C GLY A 58 -0.45 2.61 9.58
N GLN A 59 -0.88 3.40 8.60
CA GLN A 59 -2.29 3.69 8.33
C GLN A 59 -2.85 2.71 7.30
N LEU A 60 -4.18 2.67 7.18
CA LEU A 60 -4.87 1.89 6.17
C LEU A 60 -4.86 2.65 4.84
N TYR A 61 -4.48 1.98 3.76
CA TYR A 61 -4.48 2.53 2.41
C TYR A 61 -5.36 1.70 1.48
N VAL A 62 -6.02 2.39 0.55
CA VAL A 62 -6.65 1.80 -0.62
C VAL A 62 -5.99 2.36 -1.87
N LEU A 63 -5.72 1.50 -2.85
CA LEU A 63 -4.98 1.85 -4.06
C LEU A 63 -5.68 1.27 -5.29
N GLY A 64 -5.93 2.13 -6.28
CA GLY A 64 -6.49 1.76 -7.57
C GLY A 64 -7.86 1.11 -7.49
N GLY A 65 -8.09 0.08 -8.31
CA GLY A 65 -9.39 -0.55 -8.47
C GLY A 65 -10.11 -0.02 -9.71
N ARG A 66 -11.44 -0.08 -9.69
CA ARG A 66 -12.29 0.37 -10.80
C ARG A 66 -13.36 1.33 -10.30
N ASP A 67 -13.67 2.34 -11.12
CA ASP A 67 -14.83 3.20 -10.92
C ASP A 67 -16.13 2.55 -11.46
N ASN A 68 -17.24 3.29 -11.36
CA ASN A 68 -18.54 2.86 -11.87
C ASN A 68 -18.55 2.66 -13.40
N ALA A 69 -17.65 3.31 -14.13
CA ALA A 69 -17.46 3.16 -15.56
C ALA A 69 -16.46 2.03 -15.91
N GLN A 70 -16.02 1.24 -14.92
CA GLN A 70 -15.05 0.15 -15.04
C GLN A 70 -13.62 0.59 -15.43
N ASN A 71 -13.32 1.88 -15.34
CA ASN A 71 -11.98 2.39 -15.62
C ASN A 71 -11.02 2.03 -14.48
N PRO A 72 -9.83 1.49 -14.78
CA PRO A 72 -8.77 1.35 -13.80
C PRO A 72 -8.38 2.70 -13.18
N LEU A 73 -8.14 2.72 -11.87
CA LEU A 73 -7.79 3.92 -11.13
C LEU A 73 -6.30 3.97 -10.76
N ASP A 74 -5.75 5.17 -10.71
CA ASP A 74 -4.46 5.52 -10.10
C ASP A 74 -4.64 6.15 -8.70
N VAL A 75 -5.90 6.32 -8.28
CA VAL A 75 -6.28 6.99 -7.03
C VAL A 75 -5.78 6.18 -5.82
N VAL A 76 -5.28 6.92 -4.84
CA VAL A 76 -4.80 6.38 -3.56
C VAL A 76 -5.43 7.19 -2.44
N GLU A 77 -5.99 6.50 -1.46
CA GLU A 77 -6.57 7.13 -0.27
C GLU A 77 -6.06 6.44 0.99
N MET A 78 -5.82 7.26 2.01
CA MET A 78 -5.46 6.81 3.36
C MET A 78 -6.65 7.02 4.28
N PHE A 79 -6.97 6.02 5.09
CA PHE A 79 -7.95 6.18 6.15
C PHE A 79 -7.29 6.76 7.40
N ASP A 80 -7.67 7.99 7.72
CA ASP A 80 -7.39 8.64 8.97
C ASP A 80 -8.28 8.05 10.06
N ALA A 81 -7.77 7.03 10.76
CA ALA A 81 -8.48 6.36 11.84
C ALA A 81 -8.73 7.26 13.07
N TRP A 82 -8.09 8.43 13.15
CA TRP A 82 -8.28 9.38 14.25
C TRP A 82 -9.55 10.21 14.06
N HIS A 83 -9.74 10.70 12.84
CA HIS A 83 -10.90 11.54 12.50
C HIS A 83 -12.00 10.78 11.76
N GLY A 84 -11.78 9.50 11.43
CA GLY A 84 -12.75 8.65 10.76
C GLY A 84 -13.05 9.08 9.32
N ARG A 85 -12.03 9.59 8.60
CA ARG A 85 -12.19 10.12 7.23
C ARG A 85 -11.13 9.56 6.29
N TRP A 86 -11.44 9.57 4.99
CA TRP A 86 -10.47 9.27 3.94
C TRP A 86 -9.75 10.54 3.50
N VAL A 87 -8.46 10.40 3.21
CA VAL A 87 -7.58 11.49 2.80
C VAL A 87 -6.93 11.11 1.48
N THR A 88 -7.06 11.96 0.48
CA THR A 88 -6.45 11.77 -0.84
C THR A 88 -4.93 11.82 -0.71
N CYS A 89 -4.26 10.84 -1.32
CA CYS A 89 -2.81 10.73 -1.37
C CYS A 89 -2.31 11.01 -2.81
N PRO A 90 -1.00 11.21 -3.02
CA PRO A 90 -0.42 11.22 -4.36
C PRO A 90 -0.82 9.98 -5.14
N ALA A 91 -1.36 10.19 -6.35
CA ALA A 91 -1.80 9.11 -7.22
C ALA A 91 -0.63 8.20 -7.63
N MET A 92 -0.93 6.92 -7.84
CA MET A 92 -0.03 6.00 -8.52
C MET A 92 0.32 6.54 -9.89
N THR A 93 1.44 6.06 -10.40
CA THR A 93 1.97 6.58 -11.64
C THR A 93 1.46 5.79 -12.86
N VAL A 94 0.89 4.60 -12.61
CA VAL A 94 0.13 3.77 -13.56
C VAL A 94 -1.24 3.48 -12.95
N ARG A 95 -2.29 3.55 -13.77
CA ARG A 95 -3.64 3.12 -13.39
C ARG A 95 -3.71 1.61 -13.31
N ARG A 96 -4.25 1.09 -12.21
CA ARG A 96 -4.23 -0.35 -11.91
C ARG A 96 -5.57 -0.81 -11.38
N ALA A 97 -6.08 -1.88 -11.96
CA ALA A 97 -7.17 -2.67 -11.40
C ALA A 97 -6.73 -4.13 -11.22
N GLY A 98 -7.25 -4.79 -10.18
CA GLY A 98 -6.86 -6.17 -9.85
C GLY A 98 -5.38 -6.33 -9.46
N CYS A 99 -4.68 -5.24 -9.13
CA CYS A 99 -3.37 -5.28 -8.50
C CYS A 99 -3.46 -5.81 -7.07
N ALA A 100 -2.33 -6.16 -6.51
CA ALA A 100 -2.20 -6.47 -5.10
C ALA A 100 -1.18 -5.54 -4.45
N ALA A 101 -1.35 -5.27 -3.16
CA ALA A 101 -0.46 -4.39 -2.41
C ALA A 101 -0.09 -5.01 -1.07
N ALA A 102 1.07 -4.63 -0.55
CA ALA A 102 1.53 -5.00 0.79
C ALA A 102 2.36 -3.87 1.40
N ALA A 103 2.33 -3.76 2.73
CA ALA A 103 3.27 -2.92 3.44
C ALA A 103 4.67 -3.55 3.41
N LEU A 104 5.70 -2.73 3.22
CA LEU A 104 7.09 -3.12 3.37
C LEU A 104 7.51 -2.95 4.84
N PRO A 105 8.56 -3.68 5.31
CA PRO A 105 9.01 -3.62 6.70
C PRO A 105 9.43 -2.21 7.18
N ASP A 106 9.82 -1.34 6.25
CA ASP A 106 10.22 0.04 6.50
C ASP A 106 9.04 1.04 6.49
N GLY A 107 7.79 0.55 6.35
CA GLY A 107 6.59 1.37 6.35
C GLY A 107 6.19 1.93 4.98
N ARG A 108 6.96 1.67 3.93
CA ARG A 108 6.57 1.97 2.54
C ARG A 108 5.50 1.01 2.05
N LEU A 109 4.84 1.33 0.94
CA LEU A 109 3.82 0.48 0.32
C LEU A 109 4.32 -0.03 -1.02
N LEU A 110 4.24 -1.34 -1.24
CA LEU A 110 4.45 -1.95 -2.56
C LEU A 110 3.08 -2.21 -3.21
N VAL A 111 2.90 -1.81 -4.46
CA VAL A 111 1.80 -2.25 -5.33
C VAL A 111 2.38 -3.03 -6.51
N ALA A 112 1.80 -4.17 -6.81
CA ALA A 112 2.31 -5.12 -7.79
C ALA A 112 1.21 -5.57 -8.77
N GLY A 113 1.58 -5.60 -10.05
CA GLY A 113 0.76 -6.12 -11.14
C GLY A 113 -0.59 -5.41 -11.31
N GLY A 114 -1.62 -6.19 -11.67
CA GLY A 114 -2.93 -5.69 -12.10
C GLY A 114 -3.02 -5.55 -13.62
N TYR A 115 -3.93 -4.71 -14.08
CA TYR A 115 -4.00 -4.28 -15.47
C TYR A 115 -4.32 -2.78 -15.59
N ASP A 116 -3.85 -2.18 -16.68
CA ASP A 116 -4.09 -0.77 -17.03
C ASP A 116 -5.33 -0.60 -17.92
N GLU A 117 -5.49 0.59 -18.51
CA GLU A 117 -6.61 0.96 -19.38
C GLU A 117 -6.76 0.06 -20.62
N LYS A 118 -5.71 -0.68 -21.02
CA LYS A 118 -5.77 -1.67 -22.11
C LYS A 118 -6.38 -3.01 -21.67
N GLY A 119 -6.78 -3.13 -20.41
CA GLY A 119 -7.48 -4.28 -19.86
C GLY A 119 -6.61 -5.53 -19.69
N ILE A 120 -7.25 -6.68 -19.44
CA ILE A 120 -6.55 -7.95 -19.13
C ILE A 120 -5.89 -8.62 -20.35
N VAL A 121 -6.00 -7.99 -21.51
CA VAL A 121 -5.68 -8.49 -22.85
C VAL A 121 -4.30 -7.95 -23.24
N GLY A 122 -4.20 -6.63 -23.45
CA GLY A 122 -2.94 -5.94 -23.77
C GLY A 122 -2.34 -5.12 -22.63
N GLY A 123 -2.99 -5.11 -21.46
CA GLY A 123 -2.69 -4.21 -20.34
C GLY A 123 -2.30 -4.92 -19.04
N VAL A 124 -2.05 -6.23 -19.04
CA VAL A 124 -1.62 -6.94 -17.82
C VAL A 124 -0.23 -6.45 -17.41
N LEU A 125 -0.11 -6.02 -16.17
CA LEU A 125 1.09 -5.40 -15.63
C LEU A 125 1.94 -6.44 -14.91
N GLY A 126 3.24 -6.43 -15.20
CA GLY A 126 4.29 -7.01 -14.36
C GLY A 126 5.02 -5.95 -13.54
N SER A 127 4.80 -4.66 -13.83
CA SER A 127 5.45 -3.58 -13.10
C SER A 127 4.96 -3.49 -11.66
N CYS A 128 5.86 -3.04 -10.79
CA CYS A 128 5.58 -2.69 -9.42
C CYS A 128 5.83 -1.20 -9.22
N GLU A 129 5.25 -0.63 -8.16
CA GLU A 129 5.59 0.71 -7.69
C GLU A 129 5.70 0.69 -6.16
N VAL A 130 6.60 1.52 -5.62
CA VAL A 130 6.75 1.70 -4.19
C VAL A 130 6.39 3.13 -3.82
N PHE A 131 5.50 3.30 -2.85
CA PHE A 131 5.16 4.60 -2.28
C PHE A 131 5.83 4.77 -0.93
N ASP A 132 6.48 5.91 -0.73
CA ASP A 132 6.96 6.35 0.56
C ASP A 132 6.00 7.41 1.14
N PRO A 133 5.22 7.08 2.19
CA PRO A 133 4.34 8.03 2.84
C PRO A 133 5.07 9.24 3.46
N ALA A 134 6.33 9.07 3.88
CA ALA A 134 7.10 10.15 4.51
C ALA A 134 7.51 11.21 3.51
N SER A 135 7.98 10.80 2.33
CA SER A 135 8.35 11.74 1.27
C SER A 135 7.19 12.06 0.33
N GLN A 136 6.08 11.31 0.41
CA GLN A 136 4.93 11.39 -0.49
C GLN A 136 5.30 11.17 -1.97
N VAL A 137 6.28 10.30 -2.23
CA VAL A 137 6.80 10.04 -3.57
C VAL A 137 6.60 8.57 -3.95
N TRP A 138 6.19 8.37 -5.21
CA TRP A 138 6.17 7.07 -5.86
C TRP A 138 7.47 6.82 -6.61
N SER A 139 8.03 5.61 -6.45
CA SER A 139 9.14 5.09 -7.23
C SER A 139 8.65 3.99 -8.17
N ARG A 140 8.91 4.15 -9.48
CA ARG A 140 8.65 3.13 -10.50
C ARG A 140 9.84 2.20 -10.77
N ASN A 141 11.00 2.50 -10.16
CA ASN A 141 12.26 1.82 -10.50
C ASN A 141 12.49 0.55 -9.68
N CYS A 142 11.46 0.00 -9.02
CA CYS A 142 11.57 -1.27 -8.32
C CYS A 142 11.38 -2.45 -9.28
N ALA A 143 11.87 -3.62 -8.87
CA ALA A 143 11.74 -4.83 -9.63
C ALA A 143 10.27 -5.20 -9.86
N GLY A 144 9.95 -5.50 -11.12
CA GLY A 144 8.66 -6.04 -11.52
C GLY A 144 8.54 -7.53 -11.19
N LEU A 145 7.30 -7.99 -11.07
CA LEU A 145 6.95 -9.41 -11.02
C LEU A 145 7.58 -10.14 -12.21
N ARG A 146 8.07 -11.37 -11.99
CA ARG A 146 8.61 -12.20 -13.06
C ARG A 146 7.54 -12.60 -14.06
N ARG A 147 6.28 -12.66 -13.62
CA ARG A 147 5.12 -12.91 -14.46
C ARG A 147 4.04 -11.88 -14.21
N ALA A 148 3.75 -11.07 -15.23
CA ALA A 148 2.65 -10.12 -15.24
C ALA A 148 1.33 -10.84 -14.91
N ARG A 149 0.59 -10.30 -13.94
CA ARG A 149 -0.60 -10.97 -13.38
C ARG A 149 -1.56 -10.00 -12.71
N TRP A 150 -2.82 -10.40 -12.61
CA TRP A 150 -3.86 -9.69 -11.87
C TRP A 150 -4.69 -10.66 -11.01
N GLY A 151 -5.41 -10.13 -10.02
CA GLY A 151 -6.23 -10.94 -9.10
C GLY A 151 -5.43 -11.88 -8.21
N HIS A 152 -4.14 -11.61 -8.00
CA HIS A 152 -3.29 -12.32 -7.04
C HIS A 152 -3.44 -11.69 -5.66
N GLY A 153 -2.99 -12.39 -4.62
CA GLY A 153 -2.85 -11.81 -3.28
C GLY A 153 -1.41 -11.37 -3.02
N CYS A 154 -1.23 -10.32 -2.21
CA CYS A 154 0.06 -9.91 -1.66
C CYS A 154 0.00 -9.83 -0.14
N ALA A 155 1.06 -10.26 0.54
CA ALA A 155 1.22 -10.13 1.98
C ALA A 155 2.70 -10.11 2.36
N GLU A 156 3.05 -9.34 3.39
CA GLU A 156 4.36 -9.36 4.01
C GLU A 156 4.45 -10.49 5.04
N LEU A 157 5.57 -11.21 5.05
CA LEU A 157 5.90 -12.21 6.05
C LEU A 157 7.42 -12.32 6.21
N GLY A 158 7.93 -11.99 7.40
CA GLY A 158 9.34 -12.19 7.74
C GLY A 158 10.29 -11.27 6.99
N GLY A 159 9.86 -10.03 6.69
CA GLY A 159 10.65 -9.04 5.96
C GLY A 159 10.50 -9.11 4.44
N LEU A 160 9.74 -10.08 3.93
CA LEU A 160 9.59 -10.36 2.50
C LEU A 160 8.13 -10.21 2.09
N VAL A 161 7.86 -9.84 0.84
CA VAL A 161 6.49 -9.77 0.30
C VAL A 161 6.23 -10.92 -0.65
N TYR A 162 5.12 -11.63 -0.44
CA TYR A 162 4.72 -12.77 -1.27
C TYR A 162 3.58 -12.38 -2.20
N ALA A 163 3.74 -12.59 -3.50
CA ALA A 163 2.70 -12.47 -4.52
C ALA A 163 2.24 -13.87 -4.95
N VAL A 164 0.96 -14.20 -4.68
CA VAL A 164 0.48 -15.58 -4.75
C VAL A 164 -0.76 -15.72 -5.63
N GLY A 165 -0.70 -16.65 -6.59
CA GLY A 165 -1.81 -16.97 -7.49
C GLY A 165 -2.07 -15.89 -8.53
N GLY A 166 -3.34 -15.68 -8.86
CA GLY A 166 -3.81 -14.72 -9.86
C GLY A 166 -3.96 -15.31 -11.26
N CYS A 167 -4.24 -14.45 -12.23
CA CYS A 167 -4.35 -14.78 -13.65
C CYS A 167 -3.23 -14.08 -14.42
N ALA A 168 -2.64 -14.79 -15.38
CA ALA A 168 -1.66 -14.25 -16.31
C ALA A 168 -1.94 -14.73 -17.74
N LEU A 169 -1.40 -14.01 -18.72
CA LEU A 169 -1.38 -14.50 -20.10
C LEU A 169 -0.51 -15.76 -20.19
N ILE A 170 -0.97 -16.74 -20.97
CA ILE A 170 -0.17 -17.93 -21.28
C ILE A 170 1.06 -17.51 -22.09
N ALA A 171 2.23 -18.01 -21.69
CA ALA A 171 3.47 -17.69 -22.38
C ALA A 171 3.42 -18.18 -23.84
N GLY A 172 3.70 -17.28 -24.78
CA GLY A 172 3.70 -17.60 -26.22
C GLY A 172 2.33 -17.57 -26.89
N SER A 173 1.25 -17.19 -26.20
CA SER A 173 -0.03 -16.91 -26.85
C SER A 173 0.09 -15.68 -27.74
N ILE A 174 -0.42 -15.76 -28.97
CA ILE A 174 -0.52 -14.60 -29.87
C ILE A 174 -1.53 -13.58 -29.33
N PRO A 175 -1.30 -12.27 -29.50
CA PRO A 175 -2.17 -11.20 -28.99
C PRO A 175 -3.63 -11.20 -29.46
N ARG A 176 -4.03 -12.12 -30.34
CA ARG A 176 -5.42 -12.27 -30.78
C ARG A 176 -6.13 -13.46 -30.15
N GLU A 177 -5.38 -14.41 -29.61
CA GLU A 177 -5.91 -15.65 -29.00
C GLU A 177 -5.73 -15.66 -27.48
N GLU A 178 -5.40 -14.49 -26.91
CA GLU A 178 -5.08 -14.18 -25.50
C GLU A 178 -5.76 -15.10 -24.48
N LEU A 179 -5.12 -16.25 -24.25
CA LEU A 179 -5.62 -17.24 -23.33
C LEU A 179 -5.01 -16.95 -21.96
N MET A 180 -5.88 -16.76 -20.98
CA MET A 180 -5.49 -16.54 -19.59
C MET A 180 -5.30 -17.89 -18.89
N GLU A 181 -4.27 -18.02 -18.08
CA GLU A 181 -4.12 -19.12 -17.15
C GLU A 181 -4.28 -18.65 -15.70
N THR A 182 -4.95 -19.47 -14.90
CA THR A 182 -4.97 -19.32 -13.44
C THR A 182 -3.70 -19.90 -12.85
N LEU A 183 -2.99 -19.10 -12.06
CA LEU A 183 -1.68 -19.44 -11.55
C LEU A 183 -1.76 -20.19 -10.22
N ARG A 184 -0.87 -21.17 -10.08
CA ARG A 184 -0.40 -21.67 -8.77
C ARG A 184 0.86 -20.94 -8.27
N ALA A 185 1.48 -20.14 -9.13
CA ALA A 185 2.79 -19.56 -8.88
C ALA A 185 2.79 -18.64 -7.66
N CYS A 186 3.82 -18.78 -6.85
CA CYS A 186 4.17 -17.91 -5.75
C CYS A 186 5.51 -17.25 -6.07
N GLU A 187 5.58 -15.93 -5.95
CA GLU A 187 6.82 -15.16 -6.06
C GLU A 187 7.06 -14.43 -4.74
N VAL A 188 8.32 -14.27 -4.36
CA VAL A 188 8.72 -13.55 -3.17
C VAL A 188 9.63 -12.39 -3.55
N TYR A 189 9.31 -11.21 -3.03
CA TYR A 189 10.06 -9.98 -3.18
C TYR A 189 10.92 -9.75 -1.95
N ASP A 190 12.22 -9.57 -2.18
CA ASP A 190 13.18 -9.10 -1.18
C ASP A 190 13.37 -7.58 -1.33
N PRO A 191 12.86 -6.77 -0.38
CA PRO A 191 12.98 -5.31 -0.45
C PRO A 191 14.42 -4.80 -0.29
N SER A 192 15.32 -5.60 0.31
CA SER A 192 16.72 -5.22 0.52
C SER A 192 17.55 -5.38 -0.75
N ALA A 193 17.23 -6.41 -1.55
CA ALA A 193 17.87 -6.69 -2.82
C ALA A 193 17.13 -6.06 -4.02
N ASP A 194 15.89 -5.60 -3.83
CA ASP A 194 14.97 -5.19 -4.90
C ASP A 194 14.87 -6.27 -6.00
N THR A 195 14.53 -7.50 -5.59
CA THR A 195 14.42 -8.63 -6.52
C THR A 195 13.23 -9.53 -6.21
N TRP A 196 12.66 -10.10 -7.27
CA TRP A 196 11.65 -11.16 -7.18
C TRP A 196 12.27 -12.52 -7.48
N SER A 197 11.99 -13.51 -6.64
CA SER A 197 12.40 -14.90 -6.82
C SER A 197 11.22 -15.86 -6.70
N PRO A 198 11.30 -17.08 -7.26
CA PRO A 198 10.22 -18.05 -7.15
C PRO A 198 10.16 -18.63 -5.74
N ALA A 199 8.95 -18.88 -5.25
CA ALA A 199 8.69 -19.62 -4.03
C ALA A 199 7.79 -20.84 -4.30
N ALA A 200 7.53 -21.64 -3.26
CA ALA A 200 6.71 -22.84 -3.37
C ALA A 200 5.31 -22.51 -3.92
N SER A 201 4.88 -23.27 -4.93
CA SER A 201 3.58 -23.06 -5.58
C SER A 201 2.41 -23.51 -4.69
N LEU A 202 1.24 -22.92 -4.93
CA LEU A 202 -0.01 -23.42 -4.38
C LEU A 202 -0.32 -24.84 -4.88
N ASN A 203 -0.98 -25.63 -4.03
CA ASN A 203 -1.51 -26.94 -4.43
C ASN A 203 -2.66 -26.83 -5.44
N VAL A 204 -3.41 -25.73 -5.40
CA VAL A 204 -4.55 -25.45 -6.27
C VAL A 204 -4.44 -24.03 -6.80
N ALA A 205 -4.50 -23.88 -8.11
CA ALA A 205 -4.50 -22.59 -8.78
C ALA A 205 -5.74 -21.78 -8.40
N ARG A 206 -5.58 -20.47 -8.14
CA ARG A 206 -6.68 -19.58 -7.80
C ARG A 206 -6.38 -18.13 -8.16
N ALA A 207 -7.43 -17.39 -8.52
CA ALA A 207 -7.41 -15.95 -8.73
C ALA A 207 -8.60 -15.30 -7.99
N GLY A 208 -8.50 -14.00 -7.72
CA GLY A 208 -9.46 -13.27 -6.87
C GLY A 208 -9.37 -13.65 -5.39
N ALA A 209 -8.33 -14.39 -4.99
CA ALA A 209 -8.11 -14.81 -3.62
C ALA A 209 -7.62 -13.64 -2.74
N ARG A 210 -7.84 -13.76 -1.43
CA ARG A 210 -7.26 -12.87 -0.42
C ARG A 210 -6.09 -13.59 0.25
N LEU A 211 -4.97 -12.88 0.39
CA LEU A 211 -3.79 -13.38 1.07
C LEU A 211 -3.61 -12.58 2.35
N VAL A 212 -3.43 -13.29 3.45
CA VAL A 212 -3.19 -12.71 4.76
C VAL A 212 -2.06 -13.52 5.39
N ALA A 213 -1.03 -12.84 5.85
CA ALA A 213 -0.01 -13.44 6.70
C ALA A 213 -0.45 -13.29 8.16
N ILE A 214 -0.34 -14.38 8.92
CA ILE A 214 -0.52 -14.34 10.36
C ILE A 214 0.88 -14.29 10.96
N ALA A 215 1.33 -13.10 11.37
CA ALA A 215 2.60 -12.98 12.08
C ALA A 215 2.49 -13.72 13.42
N GLY A 216 3.48 -14.54 13.74
CA GLY A 216 3.65 -15.08 15.09
C GLY A 216 4.01 -13.94 16.03
N GLY A 217 3.31 -13.83 17.16
CA GLY A 217 3.58 -12.84 18.20
C GLY A 217 4.93 -13.02 18.89
#